data_AF-A0A7X8ANU8-F1
#
_entry.id   AF-A0A7X8ANU8-F1
#
_cell.length_a   1.000
_cell.length_b   1.000
_cell.length_c   1.000
_cell.angle_alpha   90.00
_cell.angle_beta   90.00
_cell.angle_gamma   90.00
#
_symmetry.space_group_name_H-M   'P 1'
#
loop_
_entity.id
_entity.type
_entity.pdbx_description
1 polymer ?
#
loop_
_entity_poly.entity_id
_entity_poly.type
_entity_poly.pdbx_seq_one_letter_code
_entity_poly.pdbx_strand_id
1 'polypeptide(L)'
;DDANAAAAADAGLTYRGRPGFAGNPVESQQILTHALSRAKFALAFSNKHSPAAYTHPTREYLTARWTMALAAGASVAGIAPRCLATDELLWDGALVEFESTDRQEGLERLASAVAAWTPRCAQVNRAEALRKLDWRWRFREIAVLLGRRAPSLDDDLALLTEKLDDARAEVSN
;
A
#
# COMPACT_ATOMS: atom_id res chain seq x y z
N ASP A 1 -19.00 -0.10 -11.18
CA ASP A 1 -17.66 -0.23 -11.77
C ASP A 1 -17.58 0.28 -13.20
N ASP A 2 -18.55 -0.02 -14.07
CA ASP A 2 -18.54 0.44 -15.47
C ASP A 2 -18.41 1.95 -15.66
N ALA A 3 -19.16 2.74 -14.87
CA ALA A 3 -19.04 4.21 -14.89
C ALA A 3 -17.65 4.71 -14.47
N ASN A 4 -16.96 4.00 -13.57
CA ASN A 4 -15.59 4.33 -13.17
C ASN A 4 -14.58 3.90 -14.24
N ALA A 5 -14.83 2.78 -14.92
CA ALA A 5 -14.01 2.33 -16.04
C ALA A 5 -14.09 3.31 -17.22
N ALA A 6 -15.30 3.78 -17.56
CA ALA A 6 -15.52 4.78 -18.60
C ALA A 6 -14.82 6.10 -18.26
N ALA A 7 -15.06 6.66 -17.06
CA ALA A 7 -14.42 7.91 -16.65
C ALA A 7 -12.88 7.79 -16.59
N ALA A 8 -12.35 6.65 -16.14
CA ALA A 8 -10.91 6.41 -16.18
C ALA A 8 -10.38 6.35 -17.62
N ALA A 9 -11.09 5.69 -18.53
CA ALA A 9 -10.72 5.61 -19.94
C ALA A 9 -10.71 6.99 -20.61
N ASP A 10 -11.70 7.84 -20.31
CA ASP A 10 -11.76 9.23 -20.80
C ASP A 10 -10.56 10.05 -20.32
N ALA A 11 -10.02 9.73 -19.13
CA ALA A 11 -8.79 10.31 -18.59
C ALA A 11 -7.49 9.61 -19.06
N GLY A 12 -7.57 8.67 -20.00
CA GLY A 12 -6.40 7.92 -20.50
C GLY A 12 -5.87 6.85 -19.52
N LEU A 13 -6.67 6.42 -18.55
CA LEU A 13 -6.31 5.46 -17.51
C LEU A 13 -6.99 4.10 -17.72
N THR A 14 -6.33 3.03 -17.24
CA THR A 14 -6.94 1.70 -17.16
C THR A 14 -7.41 1.41 -15.73
N TYR A 15 -8.72 1.28 -15.53
CA TYR A 15 -9.30 0.82 -14.27
C TYR A 15 -9.59 -0.69 -14.31
N ARG A 16 -9.27 -1.40 -13.23
CA ARG A 16 -9.42 -2.87 -13.14
C ARG A 16 -10.45 -3.33 -12.10
N GLY A 17 -11.17 -2.41 -11.47
CA GLY A 17 -12.19 -2.78 -10.50
C GLY A 17 -11.64 -3.38 -9.21
N ARG A 18 -12.56 -3.90 -8.39
CA ARG A 18 -12.23 -4.66 -7.19
C ARG A 18 -11.74 -6.07 -7.60
N PRO A 19 -10.60 -6.55 -7.06
CA PRO A 19 -10.18 -7.94 -7.26
C PRO A 19 -11.27 -8.92 -6.80
N GLY A 20 -11.39 -10.05 -7.49
CA GLY A 20 -12.35 -11.11 -7.15
C GLY A 20 -12.05 -11.78 -5.81
N PHE A 21 -13.05 -12.53 -5.31
CA PHE A 21 -12.92 -13.39 -4.13
C PHE A 21 -13.01 -14.85 -4.54
N ALA A 22 -12.20 -15.70 -3.94
CA ALA A 22 -12.22 -17.14 -4.15
C ALA A 22 -12.94 -17.87 -3.02
N GLY A 23 -13.13 -19.18 -3.17
CA GLY A 23 -13.79 -20.03 -2.17
C GLY A 23 -12.96 -20.22 -0.88
N ASN A 24 -11.67 -19.89 -0.89
CA ASN A 24 -10.82 -19.95 0.29
C ASN A 24 -9.92 -18.70 0.46
N PRO A 25 -9.39 -18.47 1.69
CA PRO A 25 -8.59 -17.29 1.99
C PRO A 25 -7.26 -17.22 1.24
N VAL A 26 -6.61 -18.37 1.00
CA VAL A 26 -5.29 -18.43 0.35
C VAL A 26 -5.40 -18.00 -1.11
N GLU A 27 -6.36 -18.56 -1.85
CA GLU A 27 -6.63 -18.16 -3.23
C GLU A 27 -7.08 -16.70 -3.32
N SER A 28 -7.90 -16.24 -2.38
CA SER A 28 -8.33 -14.84 -2.33
C SER A 28 -7.13 -13.89 -2.14
N GLN A 29 -6.18 -14.27 -1.28
CA GLN A 29 -4.95 -13.51 -1.08
C GLN A 29 -4.07 -13.52 -2.33
N GLN A 30 -3.96 -14.65 -3.05
CA GLN A 30 -3.22 -14.74 -4.30
C GLN A 30 -3.82 -13.85 -5.39
N ILE A 31 -5.14 -13.87 -5.57
CA ILE A 31 -5.85 -13.01 -6.52
C ILE A 31 -5.61 -11.53 -6.21
N LEU A 32 -5.75 -11.16 -4.94
CA LEU A 32 -5.51 -9.78 -4.49
C LEU A 32 -4.05 -9.36 -4.73
N THR A 33 -3.10 -10.21 -4.36
CA THR A 33 -1.66 -9.94 -4.54
C THR A 33 -1.31 -9.79 -6.02
N HIS A 34 -1.85 -10.66 -6.88
CA HIS A 34 -1.65 -10.59 -8.32
C HIS A 34 -2.26 -9.31 -8.93
N ALA A 35 -3.46 -8.90 -8.48
CA ALA A 35 -4.07 -7.68 -8.95
C ALA A 35 -3.27 -6.43 -8.54
N LEU A 36 -2.83 -6.37 -7.28
CA LEU A 36 -2.06 -5.24 -6.75
C LEU A 36 -0.66 -5.15 -7.38
N SER A 37 0.02 -6.27 -7.63
CA SER A 37 1.37 -6.27 -8.22
C SER A 37 1.40 -5.77 -9.67
N ARG A 38 0.25 -5.77 -10.35
CA ARG A 38 0.06 -5.25 -11.70
C ARG A 38 -0.45 -3.81 -11.75
N ALA A 39 -0.81 -3.25 -10.59
CA ALA A 39 -1.29 -1.88 -10.49
C ALA A 39 -0.12 -0.91 -10.29
N LYS A 40 -0.20 0.26 -10.93
CA LYS A 40 0.66 1.41 -10.58
C LYS A 40 0.18 2.07 -9.29
N PHE A 41 -1.13 2.23 -9.17
CA PHE A 41 -1.81 2.85 -8.04
C PHE A 41 -3.01 2.02 -7.60
N ALA A 42 -3.23 1.93 -6.29
CA ALA A 42 -4.42 1.35 -5.69
C ALA A 42 -5.27 2.45 -5.04
N LEU A 43 -6.57 2.49 -5.34
CA LEU A 43 -7.48 3.46 -4.74
C LEU A 43 -7.85 3.05 -3.30
N ALA A 44 -7.54 3.93 -2.35
CA ALA A 44 -7.93 3.76 -0.95
C ALA A 44 -8.14 5.11 -0.28
N PHE A 45 -9.25 5.23 0.46
CA PHE A 45 -9.57 6.41 1.26
C PHE A 45 -9.61 6.01 2.73
N SER A 46 -9.41 6.98 3.62
CA SER A 46 -9.63 6.79 5.04
C SER A 46 -11.09 6.39 5.32
N ASN A 47 -11.29 5.64 6.39
CA ASN A 47 -12.62 5.21 6.83
C ASN A 47 -13.53 6.40 7.23
N LYS A 48 -12.97 7.60 7.40
CA LYS A 48 -13.76 8.82 7.61
C LYS A 48 -14.33 9.39 6.31
N HIS A 49 -13.55 9.39 5.22
CA HIS A 49 -13.98 9.92 3.93
C HIS A 49 -14.72 8.89 3.08
N SER A 50 -14.51 7.59 3.34
CA SER A 50 -15.24 6.49 2.72
C SER A 50 -15.65 5.46 3.79
N PRO A 51 -16.64 5.78 4.64
CA PRO A 51 -17.08 4.89 5.71
C PRO A 51 -17.69 3.59 5.18
N ALA A 52 -17.46 2.50 5.92
CA ALA A 52 -18.13 1.22 5.69
C ALA A 52 -18.60 0.63 7.03
N ALA A 53 -19.65 -0.20 6.98
CA ALA A 53 -20.28 -0.77 8.18
C ALA A 53 -19.32 -1.58 9.08
N TYR A 54 -18.23 -2.09 8.52
CA TYR A 54 -17.21 -2.88 9.22
C TYR A 54 -15.98 -2.07 9.63
N THR A 55 -15.96 -0.76 9.39
CA THR A 55 -14.87 0.13 9.82
C THR A 55 -15.24 0.88 11.09
N HIS A 56 -14.25 1.25 11.91
CA HIS A 56 -14.53 2.04 13.11
C HIS A 56 -15.16 3.40 12.73
N PRO A 57 -16.24 3.85 13.39
CA PRO A 57 -16.97 5.04 12.96
C PRO A 57 -16.21 6.36 13.18
N THR A 58 -15.28 6.40 14.16
CA THR A 58 -14.64 7.66 14.58
C THR A 58 -13.11 7.64 14.63
N ARG A 59 -12.47 6.47 14.51
CA ARG A 59 -11.01 6.34 14.64
C ARG A 59 -10.44 6.07 13.28
N GLU A 60 -9.51 6.90 12.84
CA GLU A 60 -8.85 6.76 11.55
C GLU A 60 -7.62 5.85 11.67
N TYR A 61 -7.43 4.95 10.70
CA TYR A 61 -6.30 4.02 10.68
C TYR A 61 -5.99 3.57 9.25
N LEU A 62 -4.72 3.22 9.01
CA LEU A 62 -4.32 2.57 7.77
C LEU A 62 -4.96 1.18 7.72
N THR A 63 -5.80 0.94 6.71
CA THR A 63 -6.39 -0.39 6.50
C THR A 63 -5.40 -1.31 5.81
N ALA A 64 -5.64 -2.62 5.84
CA ALA A 64 -4.81 -3.60 5.13
C ALA A 64 -4.68 -3.31 3.63
N ARG A 65 -5.66 -2.63 3.01
CA ARG A 65 -5.57 -2.22 1.59
C ARG A 65 -4.36 -1.34 1.32
N TRP A 66 -4.02 -0.44 2.26
CA TRP A 66 -2.87 0.45 2.14
C TRP A 66 -1.57 -0.36 2.16
N THR A 67 -1.37 -1.14 3.22
CA THR A 67 -0.12 -1.87 3.41
C THR A 67 0.08 -2.96 2.36
N MET A 68 -0.99 -3.63 1.91
CA MET A 68 -0.91 -4.63 0.84
C MET A 68 -0.59 -4.01 -0.53
N ALA A 69 -1.14 -2.85 -0.86
CA ALA A 69 -0.83 -2.16 -2.11
C ALA A 69 0.66 -1.79 -2.17
N LEU A 70 1.16 -1.18 -1.09
CA LEU A 70 2.56 -0.78 -0.96
C LEU A 70 3.50 -1.98 -1.02
N ALA A 71 3.19 -3.06 -0.29
CA ALA A 71 3.97 -4.29 -0.32
C ALA A 71 3.98 -4.96 -1.71
N ALA A 72 2.92 -4.79 -2.50
CA ALA A 72 2.87 -5.27 -3.87
C ALA A 72 3.61 -4.37 -4.87
N GLY A 73 4.06 -3.19 -4.43
CA GLY A 73 4.78 -2.18 -5.22
C GLY A 73 3.90 -1.06 -5.78
N ALA A 74 2.59 -1.12 -5.62
CA ALA A 74 1.70 -0.03 -6.02
C ALA A 74 1.77 1.12 -5.00
N SER A 75 1.65 2.36 -5.46
CA SER A 75 1.37 3.49 -4.57
C SER A 75 -0.12 3.53 -4.24
N VAL A 76 -0.50 4.16 -3.13
CA VAL A 76 -1.90 4.42 -2.81
C VAL A 76 -2.30 5.77 -3.42
N ALA A 77 -3.52 5.87 -3.93
CA ALA A 77 -4.12 7.14 -4.33
C ALA A 77 -5.47 7.31 -3.63
N GLY A 78 -5.69 8.47 -3.01
CA GLY A 78 -6.89 8.77 -2.23
C GLY A 78 -6.60 9.71 -1.07
N ILE A 79 -7.34 9.58 0.03
CA ILE A 79 -7.21 10.46 1.20
C ILE A 79 -6.69 9.65 2.39
N ALA A 80 -5.55 10.03 2.93
CA ALA A 80 -4.96 9.34 4.08
C ALA A 80 -5.78 9.50 5.37
N PRO A 81 -5.75 8.49 6.25
CA PRO A 81 -6.30 8.62 7.59
C PRO A 81 -5.43 9.59 8.41
N ARG A 82 -6.07 10.44 9.24
CA ARG A 82 -5.34 11.31 10.18
C ARG A 82 -4.96 10.54 11.44
N CYS A 83 -3.79 9.90 11.42
CA CYS A 83 -3.27 9.18 12.58
C CYS A 83 -1.74 9.02 12.51
N LEU A 84 -1.13 8.73 13.67
CA LEU A 84 0.32 8.54 13.82
C LEU A 84 0.91 7.52 12.83
N ALA A 85 0.15 6.46 12.52
CA ALA A 85 0.60 5.44 11.58
C ALA A 85 0.79 6.00 10.16
N THR A 86 -0.02 6.98 9.73
CA THR A 86 0.19 7.67 8.45
C THR A 86 1.51 8.42 8.46
N ASP A 87 1.77 9.18 9.51
CA ASP A 87 2.94 10.05 9.62
C ASP A 87 4.25 9.24 9.72
N GLU A 88 4.22 8.11 10.43
CA GLU A 88 5.41 7.29 10.67
C GLU A 88 5.66 6.25 9.57
N LEU A 89 4.59 5.62 9.06
CA LEU A 89 4.72 4.43 8.21
C LEU A 89 4.72 4.74 6.72
N LEU A 90 4.19 5.88 6.28
CA LEU A 90 4.26 6.28 4.87
C LEU A 90 5.60 6.95 4.56
N TRP A 91 5.96 6.97 3.29
CA TRP A 91 7.19 7.57 2.76
C TRP A 91 6.86 8.33 1.47
N ASP A 92 7.83 9.09 0.97
CA ASP A 92 7.68 9.81 -0.30
C ASP A 92 7.43 8.84 -1.45
N GLY A 93 6.29 8.99 -2.11
CA GLY A 93 5.84 8.09 -3.18
C GLY A 93 4.91 6.96 -2.73
N ALA A 94 4.71 6.76 -1.42
CA ALA A 94 3.70 5.83 -0.92
C ALA A 94 2.26 6.26 -1.26
N LEU A 95 2.04 7.58 -1.38
CA LEU A 95 0.72 8.18 -1.46
C LEU A 95 0.68 9.31 -2.49
N VAL A 96 -0.34 9.27 -3.35
CA VAL A 96 -0.85 10.41 -4.10
C VAL A 96 -2.09 10.90 -3.37
N GLU A 97 -1.92 11.92 -2.52
CA GLU A 97 -3.01 12.46 -1.71
C GLU A 97 -3.98 13.26 -2.58
N PHE A 98 -5.27 13.04 -2.36
CA PHE A 98 -6.38 13.78 -2.94
C PHE A 98 -6.90 14.81 -1.93
N GLU A 99 -7.39 15.93 -2.42
CA GLU A 99 -7.97 16.98 -1.56
C GLU A 99 -9.44 16.71 -1.24
N SER A 100 -10.12 15.95 -2.10
CA SER A 100 -11.56 15.68 -2.02
C SER A 100 -11.89 14.26 -2.51
N THR A 101 -13.15 13.86 -2.36
CA THR A 101 -13.69 12.64 -2.97
C THR A 101 -14.30 12.90 -4.35
N ASP A 102 -14.08 14.07 -4.95
CA ASP A 102 -14.51 14.35 -6.30
C ASP A 102 -13.77 13.46 -7.30
N ARG A 103 -14.54 12.83 -8.18
CA ARG A 103 -13.99 11.84 -9.11
C ARG A 103 -13.16 12.48 -10.21
N GLN A 104 -13.59 13.63 -10.73
CA GLN A 104 -12.91 14.28 -11.84
C GLN A 104 -11.55 14.81 -11.37
N GLU A 105 -11.53 15.51 -10.23
CA GLU A 105 -10.30 15.99 -9.58
C GLU A 105 -9.34 14.82 -9.29
N GLY A 106 -9.85 13.72 -8.73
CA GLY A 106 -9.06 12.53 -8.44
C GLY A 106 -8.46 11.87 -9.69
N LEU A 107 -9.21 11.82 -10.80
CA LEU A 107 -8.73 11.26 -12.07
C LEU A 107 -7.66 12.14 -12.72
N GLU A 108 -7.81 13.46 -12.69
CA GLU A 108 -6.80 14.40 -13.21
C GLU A 108 -5.48 14.29 -12.43
N ARG A 109 -5.59 14.19 -11.10
CA ARG A 109 -4.43 13.98 -10.23
C ARG A 109 -3.75 12.64 -10.52
N LEU A 110 -4.54 11.58 -10.72
CA LEU A 110 -4.02 10.25 -11.01
C LEU A 110 -3.38 10.17 -12.40
N ALA A 111 -3.96 10.82 -13.41
CA ALA A 111 -3.38 10.91 -14.75
C ALA A 111 -1.99 11.56 -14.72
N SER A 112 -1.85 12.66 -13.99
CA SER A 112 -0.56 13.32 -13.76
C SER A 112 0.45 12.39 -13.07
N ALA A 113 0.02 11.67 -12.03
CA ALA A 113 0.88 10.72 -11.32
C ALA A 113 1.29 9.52 -12.19
N VAL A 114 0.39 9.03 -13.05
CA VAL A 114 0.67 7.93 -13.99
C VAL A 114 1.65 8.36 -15.08
N ALA A 115 1.59 9.60 -15.54
CA ALA A 115 2.54 10.15 -16.50
C ALA A 115 3.97 10.25 -15.92
N ALA A 116 4.09 10.55 -14.62
CA ALA A 116 5.39 10.59 -13.93
C ALA A 116 5.89 9.22 -13.44
N TRP A 117 5.05 8.18 -13.50
CA TRP A 117 5.37 6.87 -12.95
C TRP A 117 6.46 6.15 -13.77
N THR A 118 7.38 5.48 -13.07
CA THR A 118 8.38 4.58 -13.65
C THR A 118 8.41 3.24 -12.91
N PRO A 119 8.94 2.16 -13.51
CA PRO A 119 9.10 0.88 -12.81
C PRO A 119 9.89 0.98 -11.49
N ARG A 120 10.82 1.95 -11.40
CA ARG A 120 11.56 2.27 -10.19
C ARG A 120 10.65 2.62 -9.01
N CYS A 121 9.53 3.29 -9.23
CA CYS A 121 8.56 3.59 -8.18
C CYS A 121 8.08 2.31 -7.48
N ALA A 122 7.84 1.24 -8.24
CA ALA A 122 7.39 -0.03 -7.66
C ALA A 122 8.50 -0.77 -6.90
N GLN A 123 9.75 -0.65 -7.34
CA GLN A 123 10.90 -1.20 -6.62
C GLN A 123 11.09 -0.47 -5.28
N VAL A 124 11.07 0.86 -5.29
CA VAL A 124 11.15 1.70 -4.09
C VAL A 124 10.04 1.34 -3.11
N ASN A 125 8.79 1.24 -3.58
CA ASN A 125 7.66 0.90 -2.71
C ASN A 125 7.83 -0.47 -2.04
N ARG A 126 8.31 -1.50 -2.76
CA ARG A 126 8.55 -2.82 -2.16
C ARG A 126 9.66 -2.79 -1.12
N ALA A 127 10.76 -2.09 -1.42
CA ALA A 127 11.87 -1.94 -0.49
C ALA A 127 11.45 -1.21 0.79
N GLU A 128 10.76 -0.07 0.64
CA GLU A 128 10.25 0.70 1.77
C GLU A 128 9.17 -0.05 2.55
N ALA A 129 8.30 -0.83 1.89
CA ALA A 129 7.34 -1.69 2.56
C ALA A 129 8.03 -2.78 3.40
N LEU A 130 9.09 -3.42 2.90
CA LEU A 130 9.89 -4.37 3.69
C LEU A 130 10.57 -3.69 4.88
N ARG A 131 11.04 -2.46 4.70
CA ARG A 131 11.74 -1.69 5.74
C ARG A 131 10.78 -1.19 6.82
N LYS A 132 9.61 -0.69 6.43
CA LYS A 132 8.68 0.02 7.31
C LYS A 132 7.46 -0.77 7.70
N LEU A 133 6.99 -1.75 6.94
CA LEU A 133 5.70 -2.42 7.16
C LEU A 133 5.82 -3.90 7.52
N ASP A 134 7.01 -4.51 7.40
CA ASP A 134 7.19 -5.91 7.79
C ASP A 134 6.92 -6.09 9.29
N TRP A 135 6.09 -7.08 9.62
CA TRP A 135 5.60 -7.35 10.97
C TRP A 135 6.72 -7.77 11.91
N ARG A 136 7.81 -8.34 11.39
CA ARG A 136 8.94 -8.81 12.22
C ARG A 136 9.59 -7.67 12.98
N TRP A 137 9.63 -6.47 12.40
CA TRP A 137 10.09 -5.27 13.12
C TRP A 137 9.25 -4.99 14.36
N ARG A 138 7.93 -5.23 14.31
CA ARG A 138 7.02 -4.92 15.43
C ARG A 138 7.13 -5.98 16.51
N PHE A 139 7.32 -7.23 16.12
CA PHE A 139 7.64 -8.28 17.10
C PHE A 139 8.99 -8.06 17.76
N ARG A 140 9.96 -7.47 17.06
CA ARG A 140 11.25 -7.08 17.67
C ARG A 140 11.04 -6.03 18.75
N GLU A 141 10.29 -4.97 18.45
CA GLU A 141 9.95 -3.92 19.41
C GLU A 141 9.22 -4.49 20.64
N ILE A 142 8.22 -5.36 20.41
CA ILE A 142 7.50 -6.03 21.49
C ILE A 142 8.44 -6.91 22.33
N ALA A 143 9.33 -7.69 21.70
CA ALA A 143 10.29 -8.53 22.42
C ALA A 143 11.24 -7.69 23.29
N VAL A 144 11.74 -6.56 22.76
CA VAL A 144 12.57 -5.60 23.49
C VAL A 144 11.81 -5.00 24.67
N LEU A 145 10.58 -4.52 24.46
CA LEU A 145 9.73 -3.93 25.51
C LEU A 145 9.44 -4.92 26.63
N LEU A 146 9.28 -6.21 26.30
CA LEU A 146 9.02 -7.28 27.26
C LEU A 146 10.30 -7.87 27.88
N GLY A 147 11.49 -7.40 27.48
CA GLY A 147 12.77 -7.97 27.94
C GLY A 147 12.94 -9.45 27.57
N ARG A 148 12.37 -9.87 26.43
CA ARG A 148 12.43 -11.25 25.94
C ARG A 148 13.44 -11.38 24.80
N ARG A 149 14.16 -12.50 24.80
CA ARG A 149 14.95 -12.92 23.63
C ARG A 149 14.05 -13.69 22.67
N ALA A 150 14.26 -13.49 21.37
CA ALA A 150 13.56 -14.21 20.32
C ALA A 150 14.54 -14.63 19.21
N PRO A 151 15.39 -15.65 19.43
CA PRO A 151 16.49 -15.97 18.52
C PRO A 151 16.04 -16.24 17.07
N SER A 152 14.92 -16.94 16.88
CA SER A 152 14.38 -17.18 15.53
C SER A 152 13.95 -15.89 14.83
N LEU A 153 13.47 -14.90 15.57
CA LEU A 153 13.14 -13.59 15.03
C LEU A 153 14.42 -12.82 14.66
N ASP A 154 15.48 -12.95 15.45
CA ASP A 154 16.77 -12.33 15.16
C ASP A 154 17.35 -12.86 13.84
N ASP A 155 17.29 -14.18 13.63
CA ASP A 155 17.69 -14.83 12.37
C ASP A 155 16.84 -14.34 11.18
N ASP A 156 15.52 -14.28 11.35
CA ASP A 156 14.62 -13.77 10.31
C ASP A 156 14.90 -12.30 9.96
N LEU A 157 15.25 -11.48 10.95
CA LEU A 157 15.58 -10.07 10.77
C LEU A 157 16.93 -9.88 10.07
N ALA A 158 17.91 -10.76 10.31
CA ALA A 158 19.16 -10.76 9.57
C ALA A 158 18.89 -11.00 8.07
N LEU A 159 18.10 -12.03 7.74
CA LEU A 159 17.70 -12.33 6.36
C LEU A 159 16.88 -11.20 5.71
N LEU A 160 16.03 -10.50 6.49
CA LEU A 160 15.30 -9.34 5.97
C LEU A 160 16.24 -8.17 5.66
N THR A 161 17.26 -7.96 6.49
CA THR A 161 18.23 -6.89 6.29
C THR A 161 19.05 -7.12 5.02
N GLU A 162 19.48 -8.37 4.78
CA GLU A 162 20.15 -8.75 3.53
C GLU A 162 19.28 -8.46 2.30
N LYS A 163 18.00 -8.86 2.33
CA LYS A 163 17.06 -8.56 1.23
C LYS A 163 16.85 -7.06 1.01
N LEU A 164 16.89 -6.25 2.07
CA LEU A 164 16.78 -4.80 1.96
C LEU A 164 18.03 -4.20 1.32
N ASP A 165 19.22 -4.70 1.64
CA ASP A 165 20.45 -4.24 1.04
C ASP A 165 20.52 -4.57 -0.46
N ASP A 166 20.08 -5.78 -0.84
CA ASP A 166 19.92 -6.16 -2.26
C ASP A 166 18.95 -5.22 -2.99
N ALA A 167 17.76 -4.99 -2.42
CA ALA A 167 16.76 -4.11 -3.01
C ALA A 167 17.25 -2.65 -3.14
N ARG A 168 18.06 -2.17 -2.19
CA ARG A 168 18.67 -0.83 -2.23
C ARG A 168 19.74 -0.74 -3.31
N ALA A 169 20.52 -1.79 -3.54
CA ALA A 169 21.49 -1.85 -4.62
C ALA A 169 20.79 -1.80 -5.99
N GLU A 170 19.68 -2.53 -6.16
CA GLU A 170 18.87 -2.50 -7.38
C GLU A 170 18.25 -1.12 -7.64
N VAL A 171 17.76 -0.44 -6.60
CA VAL A 171 17.22 0.91 -6.73
C VAL A 171 18.31 1.95 -6.99
N SER A 172 19.57 1.72 -6.62
CA SER A 172 20.64 2.72 -6.81
C SER A 172 21.25 2.72 -8.21
N ASN A 173 21.06 1.64 -8.98
CA ASN A 173 21.41 1.52 -10.40
C ASN A 173 20.32 2.10 -11.32
#